data_AF-A0A6G4WTC9-F1
#
_entry.id   AF-A0A6G4WTC9-F1
#
_cell.length_a   1.000
_cell.length_b   1.000
_cell.length_c   1.000
_cell.angle_alpha   90.00
_cell.angle_beta   90.00
_cell.angle_gamma   90.00
#
_symmetry.space_group_name_H-M   'P 1'
#
loop_
_entity.id
_entity.type
_entity.pdbx_description
1 polymer ?
#
loop_
_entity_poly.entity_id
_entity_poly.type
_entity_poly.pdbx_seq_one_letter_code
_entity_poly.pdbx_strand_id
1 'polypeptide(L)'
;MPYRYTCRTCRASGAVHTTRRGAHRDETGHRTAVHDGMTPPDGDHVHYATPSPRGLIVTAAVLLLLVAIKAVTGVAPDDVARWAGLL
;
A
#
# COMPACT_ATOMS: atom_id res chain seq x y z
N MET A 1 1.64 8.71 9.80
CA MET A 1 1.90 9.48 8.56
C MET A 1 2.62 8.55 7.59
N PRO A 2 2.13 8.31 6.36
CA PRO A 2 2.77 7.37 5.45
C PRO A 2 4.05 7.96 4.84
N TYR A 3 5.07 7.14 4.66
CA TYR A 3 6.36 7.47 4.07
C TYR A 3 6.67 6.53 2.93
N ARG A 4 7.38 7.03 1.91
CA ARG A 4 7.83 6.23 0.77
C ARG A 4 9.24 6.64 0.38
N TYR A 5 10.04 5.63 0.07
CA TYR A 5 11.36 5.81 -0.54
C TYR A 5 11.24 5.94 -2.06
N THR A 6 12.00 6.85 -2.67
CA THR A 6 12.19 6.92 -4.12
C THR A 6 13.70 7.00 -4.43
N CYS A 7 14.19 6.04 -5.22
CA CYS A 7 15.57 6.03 -5.68
C CYS A 7 15.81 7.10 -6.74
N ARG A 8 16.82 7.95 -6.57
CA ARG A 8 17.16 8.96 -7.59
C ARG A 8 17.88 8.38 -8.81
N THR A 9 18.65 7.31 -8.62
CA THR A 9 19.45 6.68 -9.67
C THR A 9 18.58 6.01 -10.74
N CYS A 10 17.62 5.18 -10.31
CA CYS A 10 16.78 4.40 -11.23
C CYS A 10 15.31 4.84 -11.26
N ARG A 11 14.93 5.87 -10.48
CA ARG A 11 13.54 6.34 -10.30
C ARG A 11 12.57 5.28 -9.76
N ALA A 12 13.07 4.13 -9.29
CA ALA A 12 12.26 3.11 -8.63
C ALA A 12 11.66 3.67 -7.34
N SER A 13 10.41 3.33 -7.08
CA SER A 13 9.71 3.80 -5.90
C SER A 13 9.34 2.61 -5.01
N GLY A 14 9.77 2.68 -3.75
CA GLY A 14 9.58 1.63 -2.76
C GLY A 14 8.14 1.49 -2.26
N ALA A 15 7.97 0.62 -1.27
CA ALA A 15 6.69 0.42 -0.59
C ALA A 15 6.32 1.63 0.27
N VAL A 16 5.01 1.78 0.54
CA VAL A 16 4.52 2.80 1.47
C VAL A 16 4.53 2.22 2.88
N HIS A 17 5.23 2.89 3.79
CA HIS A 17 5.35 2.49 5.18
C HIS A 17 4.67 3.48 6.12
N THR A 18 4.15 3.00 7.24
CA THR A 18 3.53 3.85 8.27
C THR A 18 4.53 4.68 9.07
N THR A 19 5.84 4.36 8.96
CA THR A 19 6.93 5.01 9.69
C THR A 19 8.09 5.35 8.75
N ARG A 20 8.80 6.45 9.05
CA ARG A 20 10.00 6.87 8.31
C ARG A 20 11.10 5.79 8.33
N ARG A 21 11.24 5.10 9.47
CA ARG A 21 12.19 3.99 9.64
C ARG A 21 11.91 2.82 8.68
N GLY A 22 10.64 2.52 8.42
CA GLY A 22 10.25 1.49 7.45
C GLY A 22 10.74 1.82 6.04
N ALA A 23 10.51 3.05 5.60
CA ALA A 23 10.96 3.52 4.29
C ALA A 23 12.50 3.58 4.15
N HIS A 24 13.23 3.92 5.22
CA HIS A 24 14.71 3.83 5.21
C HIS A 24 15.24 2.39 5.14
N ARG A 25 14.52 1.43 5.72
CA ARG A 25 14.89 0.01 5.56
C ARG A 25 14.72 -0.44 4.12
N ASP A 26 13.64 0.00 3.47
CA ASP A 26 13.37 -0.27 2.06
C ASP A 26 14.42 0.38 1.14
N GLU A 27 14.80 1.63 1.42
CA GLU A 27 15.92 2.33 0.79
C GLU A 27 17.22 1.51 0.88
N THR A 28 17.58 1.08 2.10
CA THR A 28 18.82 0.32 2.34
C THR A 28 18.78 -1.01 1.61
N GLY A 29 17.67 -1.75 1.70
CA GLY A 29 17.50 -3.03 1.02
C GLY A 29 17.58 -2.90 -0.50
N HIS A 30 16.93 -1.88 -1.07
CA HIS A 30 17.01 -1.57 -2.49
C HIS A 30 18.44 -1.25 -2.92
N ARG A 31 19.15 -0.41 -2.16
CA ARG A 31 20.53 -0.04 -2.45
C ARG A 31 21.46 -1.25 -2.44
N THR A 32 21.33 -2.11 -1.44
CA THR A 32 22.13 -3.35 -1.36
C THR A 32 21.82 -4.30 -2.51
N ALA A 33 20.56 -4.44 -2.91
CA ALA A 33 20.15 -5.40 -3.92
C ALA A 33 20.36 -4.93 -5.37
N VAL A 34 20.25 -3.63 -5.65
CA VAL A 34 20.24 -3.06 -7.01
C VAL A 34 21.48 -2.23 -7.33
N HIS A 35 22.11 -1.67 -6.30
CA HIS A 35 23.24 -0.74 -6.44
C HIS A 35 24.48 -1.21 -5.65
N ASP A 36 24.56 -2.48 -5.24
CA ASP A 36 25.67 -3.06 -4.47
C ASP A 36 26.05 -2.26 -3.21
N GLY A 37 25.06 -1.59 -2.60
CA GLY A 37 25.29 -0.75 -1.42
C GLY A 37 25.82 0.67 -1.73
N MET A 38 26.03 1.03 -3.00
CA MET A 38 26.46 2.38 -3.39
C MET A 38 25.45 3.44 -2.97
N THR A 39 25.91 4.41 -2.19
CA THR A 39 25.08 5.54 -1.76
C THR A 39 25.23 6.68 -2.79
N PRO A 40 24.12 7.15 -3.40
CA PRO A 40 24.20 8.23 -4.38
C PRO A 40 24.69 9.55 -3.75
N PRO A 41 25.41 10.39 -4.50
CA PRO A 41 26.03 11.62 -3.97
C PRO A 41 25.00 12.64 -3.44
N ASP A 42 23.81 12.69 -4.04
CA ASP A 42 22.73 13.59 -3.62
C ASP A 42 21.82 12.99 -2.52
N GLY A 43 22.15 11.78 -2.07
CA GLY A 43 21.33 11.01 -1.16
C GLY A 43 20.03 10.51 -1.78
N ASP A 44 19.49 9.47 -1.16
CA ASP A 44 18.14 9.02 -1.39
C ASP A 44 17.19 9.78 -0.46
N HIS A 45 15.92 9.87 -0.84
CA HIS A 45 14.94 10.59 -0.03
C HIS A 45 13.76 9.70 0.32
N VAL A 46 13.54 9.59 1.62
CA VAL A 46 12.26 9.18 2.18
C VAL A 46 11.36 10.41 2.23
N HIS A 47 10.33 10.39 1.40
CA HIS A 47 9.34 11.44 1.32
C HIS A 47 8.05 11.03 2.05
N TYR A 48 7.27 12.02 2.47
CA TYR A 48 5.89 11.78 2.87
C TYR A 48 5.10 11.27 1.66
N ALA A 49 4.44 10.14 1.83
CA ALA A 49 3.56 9.59 0.81
C ALA A 49 2.13 10.05 1.13
N THR A 50 1.63 11.01 0.34
CA THR A 50 0.25 11.45 0.44
C THR A 50 -0.65 10.22 0.26
N PRO A 51 -1.55 9.92 1.22
CA PRO A 51 -2.47 8.81 1.07
C PRO A 51 -3.25 8.99 -0.23
N SER A 52 -3.26 7.96 -1.08
CA SER A 52 -3.91 8.05 -2.38
C SER A 52 -5.42 8.21 -2.18
N PRO A 53 -6.07 9.21 -2.81
CA PRO A 53 -7.53 9.31 -2.78
C PRO A 53 -8.19 8.09 -3.43
N ARG A 54 -7.46 7.35 -4.27
CA ARG A 54 -7.93 6.09 -4.86
C ARG A 54 -8.25 5.03 -3.80
N GLY A 55 -7.54 5.02 -2.67
CA GLY A 55 -7.83 4.08 -1.58
C GLY A 55 -9.25 4.27 -1.05
N LEU A 56 -9.66 5.53 -0.83
CA LEU A 56 -11.03 5.86 -0.42
C LEU A 56 -12.07 5.49 -1.48
N ILE A 57 -11.75 5.75 -2.76
CA ILE A 57 -12.63 5.40 -3.88
C ILE A 57 -12.82 3.88 -3.98
N VAL A 58 -11.74 3.10 -3.86
CA VAL A 58 -11.79 1.63 -3.90
C VAL A 58 -12.60 1.10 -2.72
N THR A 59 -12.36 1.60 -1.50
CA THR A 59 -13.13 1.19 -0.32
C THR A 59 -14.62 1.51 -0.49
N ALA A 60 -14.96 2.71 -0.95
CA ALA A 60 -16.34 3.09 -1.22
C ALA A 60 -16.99 2.22 -2.31
N ALA A 61 -16.25 1.92 -3.38
CA ALA A 61 -16.71 1.04 -4.45
C ALA A 61 -16.96 -0.39 -3.96
N VAL A 62 -16.08 -0.95 -3.14
CA VAL A 62 -16.25 -2.28 -2.53
C VAL A 62 -17.47 -2.30 -1.62
N LEU A 63 -17.66 -1.27 -0.78
CA LEU A 63 -18.84 -1.17 0.09
C LEU A 63 -20.13 -1.09 -0.72
N LEU A 64 -20.17 -0.25 -1.77
CA LEU A 64 -21.33 -0.15 -2.66
C LEU A 64 -21.62 -1.47 -3.37
N LEU A 65 -20.57 -2.19 -3.80
CA LEU A 65 -20.71 -3.50 -4.42
C LEU A 65 -21.33 -4.51 -3.44
N LEU A 66 -20.86 -4.55 -2.19
CA LEU A 66 -21.43 -5.42 -1.16
C LEU A 66 -22.91 -5.10 -0.88
N VAL A 67 -23.27 -3.81 -0.83
CA VAL A 67 -24.67 -3.38 -0.69
C VAL A 67 -25.51 -3.79 -1.90
N ALA A 68 -25.00 -3.63 -3.12
CA ALA A 68 -25.68 -4.04 -4.33
C ALA A 68 -25.91 -5.56 -4.38
N ILE A 69 -24.90 -6.36 -4.02
CA ILE A 69 -25.02 -7.82 -3.91
C ILE A 69 -26.11 -8.19 -2.91
N LYS A 70 -26.12 -7.57 -1.72
CA LYS A 70 -27.17 -7.79 -0.72
C LYS A 70 -28.55 -7.44 -1.25
N ALA A 71 -28.69 -6.32 -1.97
CA ALA A 71 -29.96 -5.87 -2.53
C ALA A 71 -30.51 -6.83 -3.62
N VAL A 72 -29.63 -7.39 -4.46
CA VAL A 72 -30.01 -8.30 -5.55
C VAL A 72 -30.28 -9.72 -5.05
N THR A 73 -29.48 -10.20 -4.10
CA THR A 73 -29.53 -11.61 -3.65
C THR A 73 -30.36 -11.80 -2.38
N GLY A 74 -30.61 -10.75 -1.60
CA GLY A 74 -31.22 -10.83 -0.27
C GLY A 74 -30.31 -11.42 0.80
N VAL A 75 -29.13 -11.92 0.43
CA VAL A 75 -28.19 -12.60 1.33
C VAL A 75 -27.32 -11.57 2.05
N ALA A 76 -27.25 -11.62 3.38
CA ALA A 76 -26.31 -10.77 4.10
C ALA A 76 -24.87 -11.28 3.89
N PRO A 77 -23.87 -10.39 3.77
CA PRO A 77 -22.47 -10.83 3.69
C PRO A 77 -22.07 -11.69 4.91
N ASP A 78 -22.72 -11.49 6.05
CA ASP A 78 -22.57 -12.30 7.26
C ASP A 78 -23.01 -13.76 7.06
N ASP A 79 -24.06 -13.98 6.27
CA ASP A 79 -24.52 -15.33 5.92
C ASP A 79 -23.48 -16.02 5.03
N VAL A 80 -22.93 -15.31 4.05
CA VAL A 80 -21.86 -15.86 3.18
C VAL A 80 -20.60 -16.17 3.98
N ALA A 81 -20.19 -15.30 4.89
CA ALA A 81 -19.05 -15.52 5.77
C ALA A 81 -19.24 -16.77 6.65
N ARG A 82 -20.46 -17.00 7.14
CA ARG A 82 -20.83 -18.19 7.92
C ARG A 82 -20.84 -19.47 7.07
N TRP A 83 -21.34 -19.39 5.84
CA TRP A 83 -21.32 -20.53 4.90
C TRP A 83 -19.91 -20.90 4.46
N ALA A 84 -19.02 -19.91 4.36
CA ALA A 84 -17.60 -20.10 4.07
C ALA A 84 -16.77 -20.53 5.29
N GLY A 85 -17.36 -20.63 6.49
CA GLY A 85 -16.66 -21.02 7.71
C GLY A 85 -15.63 -20.00 8.21
N LEU A 86 -15.83 -18.72 7.88
CA LEU A 86 -14.94 -17.61 8.27
C LEU A 86 -15.35 -16.96 9.61
N LEU A 87 -16.51 -17.38 10.16
CA LEU A 87 -17.09 -17.03 11.46
C LEU A 87 -17.65 -18.31 12.09
#